data_AF-R4YL49-F1
#
_entry.id   AF-R4YL49-F1
#
_cell.length_a   1.000
_cell.length_b   1.000
_cell.length_c   1.000
_cell.angle_alpha   90.00
_cell.angle_beta   90.00
_cell.angle_gamma   90.00
#
_symmetry.space_group_name_H-M   'P 1'
#
loop_
_entity.id
_entity.type
_entity.pdbx_description
1 polymer ?
#
loop_
_entity_poly.entity_id
_entity_poly.type
_entity_poly.pdbx_seq_one_letter_code
_entity_poly.pdbx_strand_id
1 'polypeptide(L)'
;MNNPQTLPSSLKIAAEVDAALAAAGLTGPQVEREAVPLYLSFIEEMIDAEGKLALNFQHSSPRDIAKQLVSWAREEGVSEQGLLSAIAEHLEEALLLTRAHGTLSDIKRRKLLNLNQQIVDFMPVLLSLEMVHGQK
;
A
#
# COMPACT_ATOMS: atom_id res chain seq x y z
N MET A 1 -3.17 16.86 32.01
CA MET A 1 -3.10 16.71 30.54
C MET A 1 -3.18 15.22 30.27
N ASN A 2 -4.35 14.72 29.88
CA ASN A 2 -4.56 13.29 29.65
C ASN A 2 -4.13 12.96 28.23
N ASN A 3 -2.98 12.28 28.09
CA ASN A 3 -2.59 11.67 26.82
C ASN A 3 -3.61 10.56 26.48
N PRO A 4 -4.20 10.54 25.27
CA PRO A 4 -4.92 9.35 24.82
C PRO A 4 -3.90 8.24 24.60
N GLN A 5 -3.93 7.21 25.44
CA GLN A 5 -3.29 5.92 25.14
C GLN A 5 -4.03 5.32 23.94
N THR A 6 -3.60 5.65 22.73
CA THR A 6 -3.91 4.84 21.56
C THR A 6 -3.26 3.49 21.78
N LEU A 7 -4.07 2.49 22.13
CA LEU A 7 -3.63 1.09 22.16
C LEU A 7 -2.92 0.78 20.84
N PRO A 8 -1.76 0.10 20.84
CA PRO A 8 -1.12 -0.32 19.60
C PRO A 8 -2.13 -1.17 18.82
N SER A 9 -2.29 -0.90 17.53
CA SER A 9 -3.12 -1.75 16.68
C SER A 9 -2.65 -3.20 16.81
N SER A 10 -3.58 -4.16 16.78
CA SER A 10 -3.28 -5.59 16.82
C SER A 10 -2.21 -6.01 15.79
N LEU A 11 -2.14 -5.29 14.66
CA LEU A 11 -1.11 -5.41 13.63
C LEU A 11 0.30 -5.01 14.11
N LYS A 12 0.45 -3.93 14.89
CA LYS A 12 1.74 -3.55 15.50
C LYS A 12 2.23 -4.60 16.49
N ILE A 13 1.31 -5.17 17.27
CA ILE A 13 1.63 -6.24 18.22
C ILE A 13 2.09 -7.49 17.46
N ALA A 14 1.43 -7.84 16.35
CA ALA A 14 1.85 -8.95 15.50
C ALA A 14 3.25 -8.73 14.90
N ALA A 15 3.54 -7.50 14.42
CA ALA A 15 4.85 -7.16 13.88
C ALA A 15 5.97 -7.21 14.94
N GLU A 16 5.71 -6.77 16.17
CA GLU A 16 6.66 -6.85 17.29
C GLU A 16 6.91 -8.29 17.73
N VAL A 17 5.87 -9.12 17.78
CA VAL A 17 5.97 -10.55 18.13
C VAL A 17 6.76 -11.31 17.06
N ASP A 18 6.53 -11.03 15.78
CA ASP A 18 7.28 -11.62 14.67
C ASP A 18 8.75 -11.17 14.68
N ALA A 19 9.03 -9.91 15.00
CA ALA A 19 10.40 -9.40 15.16
C ALA A 19 11.13 -10.07 16.34
N ALA A 20 10.42 -10.30 17.46
CA ALA A 20 10.96 -11.02 18.60
C ALA A 20 11.24 -12.51 18.29
N LEU A 21 10.35 -13.15 17.53
CA LEU A 21 10.52 -14.53 17.04
C LEU A 21 11.72 -14.66 16.08
N ALA A 22 11.94 -13.65 15.24
CA ALA A 22 13.10 -13.58 14.35
C ALA A 22 14.41 -13.41 15.13
N ALA A 23 14.42 -12.52 16.13
CA ALA A 23 15.58 -12.32 17.01
C ALA A 23 15.91 -13.58 17.84
N ALA A 24 14.92 -14.42 18.14
CA ALA A 24 15.07 -15.69 18.83
C ALA A 24 15.50 -16.86 17.92
N GLY A 25 15.66 -16.64 16.61
CA GLY A 25 16.04 -17.69 15.64
C GLY A 25 14.98 -18.78 15.44
N LEU A 26 13.73 -18.52 15.83
CA LEU A 26 12.60 -19.45 15.78
C LEU A 26 11.75 -19.28 14.51
N THR A 27 12.15 -18.40 13.61
CA THR A 27 11.44 -18.19 12.35
C THR A 27 11.77 -19.31 11.37
N GLY A 28 10.76 -20.13 11.04
CA GLY A 28 10.74 -20.90 9.80
C GLY A 28 10.96 -19.98 8.59
N PRO A 29 11.16 -20.52 7.37
CA PRO A 29 11.57 -19.73 6.20
C PRO A 29 10.68 -18.51 6.07
N GLN A 30 11.21 -17.34 6.45
CA GLN A 30 10.50 -16.09 6.31
C GLN A 30 10.35 -15.92 4.81
N VAL A 31 9.12 -16.05 4.31
CA VAL A 31 8.76 -15.53 3.01
C VAL A 31 9.18 -14.06 3.10
N GLU A 32 10.29 -13.69 2.44
CA GLU A 32 10.77 -12.32 2.43
C GLU A 32 9.57 -11.46 2.03
N ARG A 33 8.97 -10.74 2.97
CA ARG A 33 7.91 -9.77 2.67
C ARG A 33 8.62 -8.62 2.00
N GLU A 34 8.83 -8.77 0.70
CA GLU A 34 9.46 -7.76 -0.12
C GLU A 34 8.58 -6.51 -0.15
N ALA A 35 9.22 -5.36 -0.14
CA ALA A 35 8.54 -4.08 0.05
C ALA A 35 7.50 -3.78 -1.03
N VAL A 36 7.76 -4.18 -2.28
CA VAL A 36 6.83 -3.97 -3.40
C VAL A 36 5.61 -4.89 -3.32
N PRO A 37 5.75 -6.23 -3.23
CA PRO A 37 4.61 -7.12 -3.02
C PRO A 37 3.73 -6.73 -1.83
N LEU A 38 4.33 -6.36 -0.70
CA LEU A 38 3.59 -5.95 0.50
C LEU A 38 2.81 -4.64 0.28
N TYR A 39 3.45 -3.65 -0.36
CA TYR A 39 2.76 -2.42 -0.71
C TYR A 39 1.59 -2.68 -1.65
N LEU A 40 1.78 -3.50 -2.68
CA LEU A 40 0.72 -3.82 -3.64
C LEU A 40 -0.45 -4.55 -2.98
N SER A 41 -0.21 -5.45 -2.03
CA SER A 41 -1.31 -6.10 -1.29
C SER A 41 -2.11 -5.11 -0.46
N PHE A 42 -1.50 -4.07 0.11
CA PHE A 42 -2.25 -3.03 0.82
C PHE A 42 -3.12 -2.19 -0.13
N ILE A 43 -2.61 -1.90 -1.32
CA ILE A 43 -3.38 -1.22 -2.36
C ILE A 43 -4.54 -2.10 -2.85
N GLU A 44 -4.34 -3.41 -2.98
CA GLU A 44 -5.41 -4.37 -3.31
C GLU A 44 -6.48 -4.43 -2.21
N GLU A 45 -6.07 -4.56 -0.95
CA GLU A 45 -6.98 -4.59 0.22
C GLU A 45 -7.77 -3.29 0.39
N MET A 46 -7.18 -2.14 0.04
CA MET A 46 -7.88 -0.86 0.05
C MET A 46 -9.06 -0.83 -0.95
N ILE A 47 -8.87 -1.42 -2.13
CA ILE A 47 -9.92 -1.49 -3.17
C ILE A 47 -10.92 -2.60 -2.87
N ASP A 48 -10.44 -3.74 -2.38
CA ASP A 48 -11.21 -4.96 -2.20
C ASP A 48 -10.90 -5.64 -0.85
N ALA A 49 -11.37 -5.02 0.23
CA ALA A 49 -11.17 -5.52 1.59
C ALA A 49 -11.80 -6.91 1.83
N GLU A 50 -12.82 -7.27 1.04
CA GLU A 50 -13.50 -8.57 1.13
C GLU A 50 -12.89 -9.64 0.21
N GLY A 51 -11.94 -9.28 -0.67
CA GLY A 51 -11.30 -10.20 -1.61
C GLY A 51 -12.23 -10.76 -2.69
N LYS A 52 -13.33 -10.07 -3.01
CA LYS A 52 -14.34 -10.52 -3.99
C LYS A 52 -13.92 -10.31 -5.44
N LEU A 53 -13.11 -9.29 -5.70
CA LEU A 53 -12.62 -8.90 -7.02
C LEU A 53 -11.34 -9.65 -7.42
N ALA A 54 -10.72 -10.38 -6.48
CA ALA A 54 -9.51 -11.17 -6.70
C ALA A 54 -8.40 -10.38 -7.41
N LEU A 55 -8.19 -9.14 -6.94
CA LEU A 55 -7.19 -8.23 -7.49
C LEU A 55 -5.78 -8.80 -7.32
N ASN A 56 -4.93 -8.56 -8.32
CA ASN A 56 -3.50 -8.87 -8.26
C ASN A 56 -2.70 -7.91 -9.13
N PHE A 57 -1.91 -7.08 -8.49
CA PHE A 57 -1.10 -6.03 -9.08
C PHE A 57 0.37 -6.40 -9.26
N GLN A 58 0.82 -7.59 -8.84
CA GLN A 58 2.24 -7.98 -8.95
C GLN A 58 2.81 -7.91 -10.37
N HIS A 59 1.95 -8.04 -11.38
CA HIS A 59 2.32 -7.98 -12.80
C HIS A 59 1.63 -6.84 -13.55
N SER A 60 0.91 -5.97 -12.85
CA SER A 60 0.23 -4.82 -13.46
C SER A 60 1.21 -3.67 -13.67
N SER A 61 1.00 -2.92 -14.75
CA SER A 61 1.76 -1.69 -14.95
C SER A 61 1.32 -0.61 -13.96
N PRO A 62 2.20 0.35 -13.57
CA PRO A 62 1.81 1.46 -12.70
C PRO A 62 0.61 2.24 -13.21
N ARG A 63 0.46 2.36 -14.54
CA ARG A 63 -0.67 3.01 -15.20
C ARG A 63 -1.97 2.26 -14.99
N ASP A 64 -1.94 0.92 -15.07
CA ASP A 64 -3.14 0.10 -14.91
C ASP A 64 -3.59 0.08 -13.44
N ILE A 65 -2.64 0.06 -12.51
CA ILE A 65 -2.89 0.22 -11.08
C ILE A 65 -3.53 1.59 -10.81
N ALA A 66 -2.95 2.67 -11.34
CA ALA A 66 -3.49 4.02 -11.20
C ALA A 66 -4.90 4.15 -11.77
N LYS A 67 -5.20 3.50 -12.91
CA LYS A 67 -6.56 3.45 -13.48
C LYS A 67 -7.57 2.80 -12.54
N GLN A 68 -7.22 1.65 -11.97
CA GLN A 68 -8.13 0.96 -11.06
C GLN A 68 -8.38 1.78 -9.79
N LEU A 69 -7.33 2.41 -9.26
CA LEU A 69 -7.44 3.30 -8.10
C LEU A 69 -8.34 4.51 -8.36
N VAL A 70 -8.20 5.14 -9.53
CA VAL A 70 -9.05 6.28 -9.93
C VAL A 70 -10.51 5.84 -10.13
N SER A 71 -10.75 4.68 -10.76
CA SER A 71 -12.10 4.12 -10.94
C SER A 71 -12.76 3.85 -9.59
N TRP A 72 -12.05 3.15 -8.70
CA TRP A 72 -12.52 2.85 -7.34
C TRP A 72 -12.80 4.12 -6.53
N ALA A 73 -11.87 5.08 -6.52
CA ALA A 73 -12.04 6.33 -5.78
C ALA A 73 -13.28 7.09 -6.26
N ARG A 74 -13.60 7.04 -7.55
CA ARG A 74 -14.82 7.64 -8.09
C ARG A 74 -16.09 6.90 -7.64
N GLU A 75 -16.08 5.58 -7.70
CA GLU A 75 -17.21 4.74 -7.28
C GLU A 75 -17.54 4.95 -5.80
N GLU A 76 -16.51 5.07 -4.96
CA GLU A 76 -16.61 5.30 -3.52
C GLU A 76 -16.74 6.80 -3.14
N GLY A 77 -16.69 7.71 -4.11
CA GLY A 77 -16.79 9.16 -3.86
C GLY A 77 -15.60 9.76 -3.09
N VAL A 78 -14.44 9.10 -3.14
CA VAL A 78 -13.19 9.53 -2.54
C VAL A 78 -12.58 10.66 -3.37
N SER A 79 -12.26 11.78 -2.72
CA SER A 79 -11.56 12.89 -3.36
C SER A 79 -10.13 12.52 -3.78
N GLU A 80 -9.60 13.17 -4.82
CA GLU A 80 -8.20 12.98 -5.25
C GLU A 80 -7.20 13.12 -4.08
N GLN A 81 -7.33 14.17 -3.27
CA GLN A 81 -6.47 14.37 -2.11
C GLN A 81 -6.61 13.23 -1.09
N GLY A 82 -7.82 12.69 -0.90
CA GLY A 82 -8.07 11.54 -0.04
C GLY A 82 -7.40 10.27 -0.55
N LEU A 83 -7.51 10.00 -1.85
CA LEU A 83 -6.85 8.87 -2.51
C LEU A 83 -5.31 8.96 -2.37
N LEU A 84 -4.74 10.13 -2.65
CA LEU A 84 -3.29 10.35 -2.53
C LEU A 84 -2.81 10.17 -1.08
N SER A 85 -3.62 10.60 -0.11
CA SER A 85 -3.29 10.45 1.31
C SER A 85 -3.34 8.98 1.73
N ALA A 86 -4.36 8.22 1.33
CA ALA A 86 -4.47 6.79 1.63
C ALA A 86 -3.30 5.99 1.03
N ILE A 87 -2.92 6.29 -0.21
CA ILE A 87 -1.76 5.66 -0.86
C ILE A 87 -0.46 5.96 -0.12
N ALA A 88 -0.29 7.20 0.34
CA ALA A 88 0.89 7.59 1.12
C ALA A 88 0.95 6.84 2.47
N GLU A 89 -0.19 6.69 3.15
CA GLU A 89 -0.29 5.93 4.40
C GLU A 89 0.12 4.46 4.21
N HIS A 90 -0.38 3.80 3.16
CA HIS A 90 0.00 2.42 2.85
C HIS A 90 1.47 2.27 2.43
N LEU A 91 2.04 3.28 1.77
CA LEU A 91 3.48 3.31 1.49
C LEU A 91 4.29 3.37 2.79
N GLU A 92 3.92 4.26 3.71
CA GLU A 92 4.61 4.39 5.01
C GLU A 92 4.51 3.11 5.83
N GLU A 93 3.35 2.45 5.83
CA GLU A 93 3.14 1.17 6.49
C GLU A 93 4.03 0.06 5.89
N ALA A 94 4.07 -0.06 4.56
CA ALA A 94 4.92 -1.04 3.89
C ALA A 94 6.40 -0.81 4.20
N LEU A 95 6.86 0.44 4.23
CA LEU A 95 8.22 0.80 4.60
C LEU A 95 8.52 0.48 6.07
N LEU A 96 7.59 0.74 6.98
CA LEU A 96 7.75 0.45 8.40
C LEU A 96 7.88 -1.06 8.64
N LEU A 97 6.96 -1.85 8.07
CA LEU A 97 6.93 -3.30 8.26
C LEU A 97 8.15 -3.98 7.65
N THR A 98 8.50 -3.66 6.41
CA THR A 98 9.68 -4.26 5.77
C THR A 98 10.99 -3.86 6.46
N ARG A 99 11.05 -2.68 7.07
CA ARG A 99 12.18 -2.29 7.92
C ARG A 99 12.21 -3.09 9.21
N ALA A 100 11.07 -3.26 9.88
CA ALA A 100 10.97 -4.03 11.13
C ALA A 100 11.35 -5.50 10.94
N HIS A 101 10.99 -6.07 9.79
CA HIS A 101 11.34 -7.45 9.42
C HIS A 101 12.76 -7.60 8.83
N GLY A 102 13.54 -6.52 8.71
CA GLY A 102 14.90 -6.57 8.17
C GLY A 102 14.99 -6.88 6.66
N THR A 103 13.88 -6.82 5.93
CA THR A 103 13.81 -7.13 4.48
C THR A 103 14.00 -5.91 3.59
N LEU A 104 14.04 -4.69 4.17
CA LEU A 104 14.18 -3.43 3.44
C LEU A 104 15.65 -3.03 3.23
N SER A 105 16.23 -3.41 2.09
CA SER A 105 17.48 -2.83 1.60
C SER A 105 17.24 -1.47 0.92
N ASP A 106 18.29 -0.65 0.78
CA ASP A 106 18.21 0.63 0.06
C ASP A 106 17.70 0.49 -1.39
N ILE A 107 18.10 -0.59 -2.06
CA ILE A 107 17.65 -0.91 -3.41
C ILE A 107 16.16 -1.23 -3.41
N LYS A 108 15.69 -2.07 -2.47
CA LYS A 108 14.26 -2.43 -2.33
C LYS A 108 13.43 -1.19 -1.98
N ARG A 109 13.92 -0.32 -1.08
CA ARG A 109 13.30 0.97 -0.76
C ARG A 109 13.17 1.87 -1.99
N ARG A 110 14.24 2.04 -2.75
CA ARG A 110 14.22 2.89 -3.96
C ARG A 110 13.24 2.35 -5.01
N LYS A 111 13.19 1.03 -5.21
CA LYS A 111 12.24 0.40 -6.13
C LYS A 111 10.79 0.70 -5.73
N LEU A 112 10.47 0.56 -4.44
CA LEU A 112 9.14 0.86 -3.91
C LEU A 112 8.76 2.34 -4.10
N LEU A 113 9.65 3.27 -3.72
CA LEU A 113 9.40 4.70 -3.89
C LEU A 113 9.19 5.08 -5.37
N ASN A 114 10.00 4.52 -6.27
CA ASN A 114 9.85 4.75 -7.71
C ASN A 114 8.52 4.21 -8.24
N LEU A 115 8.09 3.03 -7.78
CA LEU A 115 6.81 2.44 -8.17
C LEU A 115 5.65 3.33 -7.71
N ASN A 116 5.64 3.74 -6.44
CA ASN A 116 4.61 4.64 -5.92
C ASN A 116 4.56 5.95 -6.71
N GLN A 117 5.72 6.57 -6.95
CA GLN A 117 5.77 7.82 -7.72
C GLN A 117 5.16 7.65 -9.11
N GLN A 118 5.48 6.56 -9.82
CA GLN A 118 4.90 6.31 -11.14
C GLN A 118 3.38 6.14 -11.10
N ILE A 119 2.85 5.46 -10.08
CA ILE A 119 1.39 5.32 -9.89
C ILE A 119 0.76 6.70 -9.70
N VAL A 120 1.28 7.49 -8.75
CA VAL A 120 0.79 8.83 -8.42
C VAL A 120 0.87 9.78 -9.62
N ASP A 121 1.95 9.73 -10.40
CA ASP A 121 2.13 10.60 -11.58
C ASP A 121 1.07 10.34 -12.67
N PHE A 122 0.53 9.13 -12.77
CA PHE A 122 -0.55 8.82 -13.72
C PHE A 122 -1.92 9.31 -13.25
N MET A 123 -2.14 9.52 -11.95
CA MET A 123 -3.48 9.82 -11.39
C MET A 123 -4.07 11.15 -11.90
N PRO A 124 -3.37 12.30 -11.86
CA PRO A 124 -3.95 13.57 -12.34
C PRO A 124 -4.33 13.51 -13.81
N VAL A 125 -3.54 12.81 -14.62
CA VAL A 125 -3.79 12.62 -16.06
C VAL A 125 -5.06 11.80 -16.27
N LEU A 126 -5.25 10.71 -15.51
CA LEU A 126 -6.42 9.85 -15.62
C LEU A 126 -7.69 10.53 -15.13
N LEU A 127 -7.63 11.22 -13.99
CA LEU A 127 -8.73 12.03 -13.47
C LEU A 127 -9.17 13.11 -14.49
N SER A 128 -8.21 13.75 -15.15
CA SER A 128 -8.48 14.75 -16.18
C SER A 128 -9.10 14.15 -17.46
N LEU A 129 -8.66 12.97 -17.89
CA LEU A 129 -9.16 12.30 -19.10
C LEU A 129 -10.60 11.80 -18.95
N GLU A 130 -10.98 11.39 -17.73
CA GLU A 130 -12.32 10.89 -17.44
C GLU A 130 -13.35 12.00 -17.26
N MET A 131 -12.94 13.19 -16.79
CA MET A 131 -13.80 14.38 -16.79
C MET A 131 -14.29 14.78 -18.20
N VAL A 132 -13.47 14.55 -19.23
CA VAL A 132 -13.82 14.84 -20.63
C VAL A 132 -14.85 13.86 -21.19
N HIS A 133 -14.92 12.63 -20.66
CA HIS A 133 -15.83 11.59 -21.15
C HIS A 133 -17.16 11.50 -20.38
N GLY A 134 -17.30 12.18 -19.24
CA GLY A 134 -18.53 12.21 -18.43
C GLY A 134 -19.59 13.24 -18.83
N GLN A 135 -19.41 13.98 -19.94
CA GLN A 135 -20.35 15.01 -20.43
C GLN A 135 -21.17 14.57 -21.66
N LYS A 136 -21.67 13.33 -21.70
CA LYS A 136 -22.66 12.92 -22.71
C LYS A 136 -23.89 12.30 -22.08
#